data_AF-A0A660WGA0-F1
#
_entry.id   AF-A0A660WGA0-F1
#
_cell.length_a   1.000
_cell.length_b   1.000
_cell.length_c   1.000
_cell.angle_alpha   90.00
_cell.angle_beta   90.00
_cell.angle_gamma   90.00
#
_symmetry.space_group_name_H-M   'P 1'
#
loop_
_entity.id
_entity.type
_entity.pdbx_description
1 polymer ?
#
loop_
_entity_poly.entity_id
_entity_poly.type
_entity_poly.pdbx_seq_one_letter_code
_entity_poly.pdbx_strand_id
1 'polypeptide(L)' 'MVIVDADTSNPIQYAIIRVYNAASYPPSSLIRETWVGETQTDVNGEWLDPIFLDDGLNWVVQVSKRLTYSTQIVEIST' A
#
# COMPACT_ATOMS: atom_id res chain seq x y z
N MET A 1 -1.37 -4.89 11.36
CA MET A 1 -0.34 -5.54 10.52
C MET A 1 0.90 -4.65 10.54
N VAL A 2 2.09 -5.20 10.76
CA VAL A 2 3.35 -4.45 10.70
C VAL A 2 3.92 -4.57 9.29
N ILE A 3 4.24 -3.44 8.68
CA ILE A 3 4.93 -3.38 7.38
C ILE A 3 6.43 -3.27 7.65
N VAL A 4 7.19 -4.23 7.15
CA VAL A 4 8.65 -4.29 7.31
C VAL A 4 9.35 -4.21 5.96
N ASP A 5 10.51 -3.57 5.95
CA ASP A 5 11.41 -3.54 4.81
C ASP A 5 11.99 -4.94 4.59
N ALA A 6 11.89 -5.44 3.35
CA ALA A 6 12.26 -6.83 3.05
C ALA A 6 13.76 -7.12 3.22
N ASP A 7 14.61 -6.11 3.01
CA ASP A 7 16.06 -6.27 3.05
C ASP A 7 16.61 -6.16 4.46
N THR A 8 16.03 -5.27 5.27
CA THR A 8 16.52 -4.95 6.61
C THR A 8 15.68 -5.54 7.74
N SER A 9 14.49 -6.08 7.42
CA SER A 9 13.48 -6.51 8.39
C SER A 9 13.05 -5.41 9.39
N ASN A 10 13.42 -4.15 9.13
CA ASN A 10 13.06 -3.03 9.98
C ASN A 10 11.63 -2.56 9.65
N PRO A 11 10.86 -2.08 10.64
CA PRO A 11 9.54 -1.51 10.36
C PRO A 11 9.63 -0.29 9.47
N ILE A 12 8.76 -0.23 8.45
CA ILE A 12 8.66 0.94 7.58
C ILE A 12 7.77 1.97 8.24
N GLN A 13 8.39 2.91 8.94
CA GLN A 13 7.71 3.99 9.65
C GLN A 13 7.21 5.07 8.68
N TYR A 14 6.03 5.63 8.98
CA TYR A 14 5.42 6.75 8.24
C TYR A 14 5.37 6.56 6.72
N ALA A 15 5.20 5.32 6.26
CA ALA A 15 4.98 5.01 4.86
C ALA A 15 3.53 5.30 4.48
N ILE A 16 3.34 5.79 3.26
CA ILE A 16 2.03 5.94 2.64
C ILE A 16 1.66 4.60 2.02
N ILE A 17 0.49 4.09 2.40
CA ILE A 17 -0.11 2.88 1.86
C ILE A 17 -1.27 3.29 0.96
N ARG A 18 -1.26 2.83 -0.29
CA ARG A 18 -2.36 3.01 -1.24
C ARG A 18 -2.86 1.65 -1.71
N VAL A 19 -4.17 1.50 -1.80
CA VAL A 19 -4.80 0.28 -2.28
C VAL A 19 -5.50 0.54 -3.60
N TYR A 20 -5.29 -0.33 -4.57
CA TYR A 20 -5.84 -0.23 -5.92
C TYR A 20 -6.64 -1.49 -6.25
N ASN A 21 -7.68 -1.36 -7.06
CA ASN A 21 -8.29 -2.51 -7.71
C ASN A 21 -7.29 -3.08 -8.74
N ALA A 22 -6.96 -4.37 -8.63
CA ALA A 22 -5.97 -5.01 -9.50
C ALA A 22 -6.35 -4.94 -10.99
N ALA A 23 -7.64 -4.96 -11.32
CA ALA A 23 -8.11 -4.82 -12.70
C ALA A 23 -7.76 -3.44 -13.31
N SER A 24 -7.42 -2.47 -12.47
CA SER A 24 -7.09 -1.09 -12.85
C SER A 24 -5.62 -0.73 -12.61
N TYR A 25 -4.79 -1.70 -12.19
CA TYR A 25 -3.38 -1.49 -11.85
C TYR A 25 -2.42 -2.06 -12.93
N PRO A 26 -1.31 -1.37 -13.26
CA PRO A 26 -0.93 -0.04 -12.81
C PRO A 26 -1.87 1.02 -13.41
N PRO A 27 -2.15 2.09 -12.67
CA PRO A 27 -3.02 3.13 -13.20
C PRO A 27 -2.38 3.78 -14.41
N SER A 28 -3.18 4.02 -15.44
CA SER A 28 -2.71 4.76 -16.59
C SER A 28 -2.16 6.12 -16.14
N SER A 29 -1.07 6.58 -16.77
CA SER A 29 -0.40 7.85 -16.43
C SER A 29 -1.31 9.09 -16.49
N LEU A 30 -2.53 8.94 -17.02
CA LEU A 30 -3.54 9.99 -17.16
C LEU A 30 -4.51 10.08 -15.98
N ILE A 31 -4.60 9.07 -15.11
CA ILE A 31 -5.50 9.07 -13.96
C ILE A 31 -4.66 9.14 -12.69
N ARG A 32 -4.50 10.37 -12.17
CA ARG A 32 -3.64 10.66 -11.01
C ARG A 32 -4.16 10.09 -9.69
N GLU A 33 -5.43 9.72 -9.59
CA GLU A 33 -6.07 9.23 -8.36
C GLU A 33 -6.97 8.04 -8.69
N THR A 34 -6.41 6.84 -8.56
CA THR A 34 -7.06 5.54 -8.88
C THR A 34 -7.09 4.59 -7.69
N TRP A 35 -6.49 4.99 -6.57
CA TRP A 35 -6.53 4.20 -5.35
C TRP A 35 -7.92 4.28 -4.72
N VAL A 36 -8.41 3.17 -4.22
CA VAL A 36 -9.69 3.07 -3.50
C VAL A 36 -9.57 3.51 -2.05
N GLY A 37 -8.35 3.54 -1.52
CA GLY A 37 -8.06 4.04 -0.18
C GLY A 37 -6.59 4.39 -0.01
N GLU A 38 -6.34 5.34 0.88
CA GLU A 38 -5.01 5.76 1.31
C GLU A 38 -4.97 5.79 2.83
N THR A 39 -3.86 5.34 3.39
CA THR A 39 -3.57 5.33 4.83
C THR A 39 -2.05 5.37 5.03
N GLN A 40 -1.59 5.21 6.27
CA GLN A 40 -0.18 5.26 6.59
C GLN A 40 0.20 4.29 7.70
N THR A 41 1.50 4.01 7.81
CA THR A 41 2.06 3.35 8.98
C THR A 41 2.43 4.34 10.10
N ASP A 42 2.38 3.87 11.34
CA ASP A 42 2.81 4.62 12.52
C ASP A 42 4.34 4.58 12.73
N VAL A 43 4.79 5.04 13.91
CA VAL A 43 6.20 5.00 14.35
C VAL A 43 6.78 3.59 14.47
N ASN A 44 5.92 2.58 14.63
CA ASN A 44 6.28 1.18 14.78
C ASN A 44 6.12 0.41 13.47
N GLY A 45 5.71 1.07 12.37
CA GLY A 45 5.41 0.42 11.10
C GLY A 45 4.04 -0.27 11.06
N GLU A 46 3.19 -0.04 12.06
CA GLU A 46 1.83 -0.57 12.11
C GLU A 46 0.91 0.23 11.21
N TRP A 47 0.12 -0.49 10.41
CA TRP A 47 -0.94 0.10 9.61
C TRP A 47 -2.02 0.69 10.53
N LEU A 48 -2.23 2.02 10.47
CA LEU A 48 -3.11 2.75 11.39
C LEU A 48 -4.61 2.57 11.11
N ASP A 49 -5.05 2.77 9.86
CA ASP A 49 -6.47 2.79 9.52
C ASP A 49 -6.83 1.67 8.53
N PRO A 50 -7.63 0.66 8.94
CA PRO A 50 -8.04 -0.40 8.03
C PRO A 50 -8.86 0.16 6.87
N ILE A 51 -8.51 -0.23 5.64
CA ILE A 51 -9.29 0.08 4.45
C ILE A 51 -10.26 -1.08 4.21
N PHE A 52 -11.56 -0.78 4.21
CA PHE A 52 -12.58 -1.77 3.90
C PHE A 52 -12.65 -1.99 2.39
N LEU A 53 -12.54 -3.25 1.97
CA LEU A 53 -12.48 -3.66 0.58
C LEU A 53 -13.64 -4.59 0.27
N ASP A 54 -14.16 -4.52 -0.95
CA ASP A 54 -15.21 -5.43 -1.40
C ASP A 54 -14.65 -6.84 -1.60
N ASP A 55 -15.39 -7.84 -1.10
CA ASP A 55 -15.05 -9.26 -1.23
C ASP A 55 -15.11 -9.72 -2.69
N GLY A 56 -14.27 -10.70 -3.04
CA GLY A 56 -14.26 -11.31 -4.38
C GLY A 56 -13.54 -10.51 -5.46
N LEU A 57 -12.79 -9.47 -5.08
CA LEU A 57 -11.92 -8.70 -5.97
C LEU A 57 -10.45 -8.90 -5.60
N ASN A 58 -9.57 -8.66 -6.57
CA ASN A 58 -8.12 -8.66 -6.34
C ASN A 58 -7.64 -7.22 -6.08
N TRP A 59 -6.76 -7.07 -5.11
CA TRP A 59 -6.28 -5.77 -4.66
C TRP A 59 -4.76 -5.68 -4.73
N VAL A 60 -4.27 -4.52 -5.14
CA VAL A 60 -2.85 -4.20 -5.15
C VAL A 60 -2.58 -3.18 -4.06
N VAL A 61 -1.67 -3.51 -3.14
CA VAL A 61 -1.22 -2.60 -2.08
C VAL A 61 0.15 -2.06 -2.46
N GLN A 62 0.23 -0.74 -2.61
CA GLN A 62 1.47 -0.01 -2.81
C GLN A 62 1.88 0.63 -1.50
N VAL A 63 3.10 0.34 -1.04
CA VAL A 63 3.72 1.02 0.10
C VAL A 63 4.84 1.92 -0.43
N SER A 64 4.81 3.20 -0.07
CA SER A 64 5.77 4.19 -0.52
C SER A 64 6.26 5.09 0.62
N LYS A 65 7.57 5.36 0.67
CA LYS A 65 8.18 6.25 1.66
C LYS A 65 8.78 7.48 0.98
N ARG A 66 8.40 8.69 1.39
CA ARG A 66 8.81 9.96 0.74
C ARG A 66 10.32 10.22 0.65
N LEU A 67 11.15 9.51 1.43
CA LEU A 67 12.60 9.74 1.50
C LEU A 67 13.44 8.61 0.90
N THR A 68 12.82 7.50 0.49
CA THR A 68 13.51 6.33 -0.05
C THR A 68 12.59 5.74 -1.10
N TYR A 69 12.95 5.85 -2.38
CA TYR A 69 12.16 5.35 -3.50
C TYR A 69 12.18 3.80 -3.57
N SER A 70 11.84 3.10 -2.49
CA SER A 70 11.44 1.70 -2.57
C SER A 70 9.92 1.65 -2.65
N THR A 71 9.43 1.19 -3.80
CA THR A 71 8.01 0.87 -3.99
C THR A 71 7.89 -0.63 -3.80
N GLN A 72 7.24 -1.06 -2.73
CA GLN A 72 6.87 -2.46 -2.57
C GLN A 72 5.42 -2.65 -3.04
N ILE A 73 5.22 -3.60 -3.94
CA ILE A 73 3.91 -3.99 -4.44
C ILE A 73 3.58 -5.35 -3.81
N VAL A 74 2.49 -5.39 -3.05
CA VAL A 74 1.95 -6.62 -2.48
C VAL A 74 0.59 -6.86 -3.08
N GLU A 75 0.41 -8.01 -3.73
CA GLU A 75 -0.89 -8.47 -4.24
C GLU A 75 -1.59 -9.27 -3.14
N ILE A 76 -2.87 -8.96 -2.90
CA ILE A 76 -3.70 -9.64 -1.91
C ILE A 76 -5.02 -10.05 -2.58
N SER A 77 -5.37 -11.32 -2.41
CA SER A 77 -6.68 -11.87 -2.78
C SER A 77 -7.56 -11.95 -1.53
N THR A 78 -8.78 -11.40 -1.58
CA THR A 78 -9.79 -11.46 -0.50
C THR A 78 -10.77 -12.60 -0.73
#